data_AF-A0A1W9Q0G0-F1
#
_entry.id   AF-A0A1W9Q0G0-F1
#
_cell.length_a   1.000
_cell.length_b   1.000
_cell.length_c   1.000
_cell.angle_alpha   90.00
_cell.angle_beta   90.00
_cell.angle_gamma   90.00
#
_symmetry.space_group_name_H-M   'P 1'
#
loop_
_entity.id
_entity.type
_entity.pdbx_description
1 polymer ?
#
loop_
_entity_poly.entity_id
_entity_poly.type
_entity_poly.pdbx_seq_one_letter_code
_entity_poly.pdbx_strand_id
1 'polypeptide(L)'
;MNDTSHTGFIANDFRFVESREEITIIFGAGEPKDIGAGAELVIDKASQIIFTPAAAKRFALLLKKMIARHESIYGVIGDSPFDNFGTGSIQGPGNLSVGHRPLKSGERLLSLVDDLGVEYGLEYSFKIFPGVILDDRFLVALNRKSLSGNAADKLLHLCRQIDMPERFEKIYFENLTDANILLFGYEGNEASGTYKVYLEFGSMFDMVIKEISGAPVSFLIHLGFKWDVEDNRRAALTRYTCYPTFSVEEILNRIRDRFYAGDKTAASYEIVRGIVERAARSRDPEDDFLYVEAKEENNPRQSYDINLYRANLTLEELYPWLREACRIKEISLESFHQVYEPMKKKIFGHVSGGFDRAGRDFFTFYYGLKGSTR
;
A
#
# COMPACT_ATOMS: atom_id res chain seq x y z
N MET A 1 38.25 -7.33 -40.72
CA MET A 1 36.88 -6.97 -40.32
C MET A 1 36.29 -8.20 -39.66
N ASN A 2 36.50 -8.30 -38.34
CA ASN A 2 36.00 -9.40 -37.53
C ASN A 2 34.76 -8.91 -36.80
N ASP A 3 33.64 -9.52 -37.14
CA ASP A 3 32.38 -9.39 -36.43
C ASP A 3 32.50 -10.20 -35.13
N THR A 4 32.55 -9.51 -34.00
CA THR A 4 32.62 -10.13 -32.67
C THR A 4 31.21 -10.19 -32.12
N SER A 5 30.55 -11.34 -32.32
CA SER A 5 29.31 -11.67 -31.63
C SER A 5 29.59 -11.80 -30.13
N HIS A 6 29.32 -10.73 -29.39
CA HIS A 6 29.25 -10.79 -27.93
C HIS A 6 28.03 -11.62 -27.52
N THR A 7 28.23 -12.92 -27.32
CA THR A 7 27.29 -13.73 -26.54
C THR A 7 27.39 -13.26 -25.08
N GLY A 8 26.50 -12.34 -24.70
CA GLY A 8 26.38 -11.85 -23.33
C GLY A 8 26.01 -13.00 -22.41
N PHE A 9 26.84 -13.27 -21.40
CA PHE A 9 26.48 -14.16 -20.30
C PHE A 9 25.36 -13.50 -19.50
N ILE A 10 24.22 -14.18 -19.39
CA ILE A 10 23.12 -13.74 -18.54
C ILE A 10 23.40 -14.31 -17.15
N ALA A 11 23.40 -13.47 -16.12
CA ALA A 11 23.66 -13.86 -14.73
C ALA A 11 22.63 -14.85 -14.12
N ASN A 12 21.66 -15.30 -14.93
CA ASN A 12 20.57 -16.18 -14.53
C ASN A 12 20.89 -17.67 -14.72
N ASP A 13 22.00 -18.01 -15.39
CA ASP A 13 22.43 -19.41 -15.57
C ASP A 13 23.38 -19.85 -14.46
N PHE A 14 22.97 -20.85 -13.66
CA PHE A 14 23.79 -21.46 -12.63
C PHE A 14 23.64 -23.00 -12.61
N ARG A 15 24.68 -23.67 -12.10
CA ARG A 15 24.70 -25.14 -11.92
C ARG A 15 25.16 -25.50 -10.51
N PHE A 16 24.60 -26.60 -9.98
CA PHE A 16 25.06 -27.22 -8.74
C PHE A 16 25.88 -28.50 -9.01
N VAL A 17 26.94 -28.69 -8.24
CA VAL A 17 27.69 -29.95 -8.14
C VAL A 17 27.75 -30.34 -6.66
N GLU A 18 27.29 -31.54 -6.34
CA GLU A 18 27.21 -32.05 -4.97
C GLU A 18 28.14 -33.26 -4.79
N SER A 19 28.92 -33.25 -3.71
CA SER A 19 29.65 -34.39 -3.19
C SER A 19 29.36 -34.55 -1.69
N ARG A 20 29.83 -35.65 -1.08
CA ARG A 20 29.69 -35.84 0.38
C ARG A 20 30.45 -34.79 1.20
N GLU A 21 31.45 -34.15 0.62
CA GLU A 21 32.37 -33.26 1.31
C GLU A 21 32.12 -31.79 0.98
N GLU A 22 31.55 -31.50 -0.19
CA GLU A 22 31.43 -30.15 -0.73
C GLU A 22 30.19 -29.97 -1.62
N ILE A 23 29.64 -28.76 -1.61
CA ILE A 23 28.58 -28.31 -2.51
C ILE A 23 29.10 -27.09 -3.27
N THR A 24 29.11 -27.16 -4.61
CA THR A 24 29.63 -26.08 -5.46
C THR A 24 28.51 -25.47 -6.30
N ILE A 25 28.43 -24.14 -6.29
CA ILE A 25 27.56 -23.34 -7.16
C ILE A 25 28.42 -22.67 -8.23
N ILE A 26 28.10 -22.88 -9.51
CA ILE A 26 28.84 -22.37 -10.66
C ILE A 26 27.93 -21.39 -11.41
N PHE A 27 28.34 -20.13 -11.53
CA PHE A 27 27.59 -19.07 -12.23
C PHE A 27 28.13 -18.83 -13.65
N GLY A 28 27.22 -18.56 -14.60
CA GLY A 28 27.56 -18.30 -16.01
C GLY A 28 27.83 -19.57 -16.82
N ALA A 29 27.37 -20.73 -16.35
CA ALA A 29 27.50 -22.00 -17.05
C ALA A 29 26.42 -22.11 -18.13
N GLY A 30 26.74 -21.74 -19.37
CA GLY A 30 25.85 -22.00 -20.52
C GLY A 30 25.60 -23.50 -20.70
N GLU A 31 24.49 -23.86 -21.34
CA GLU A 31 24.13 -25.27 -21.56
C GLU A 31 25.25 -26.06 -22.26
N PRO A 32 25.52 -27.31 -21.82
CA PRO A 32 26.43 -28.19 -22.54
C PRO A 32 25.81 -28.50 -23.90
N LYS A 33 26.36 -27.92 -24.97
CA LYS A 33 26.11 -28.43 -26.32
C LYS A 33 26.60 -29.87 -26.38
N ASP A 34 25.75 -30.72 -26.91
CA ASP A 34 26.00 -32.14 -27.17
C ASP A 34 27.24 -32.25 -28.08
N ILE A 35 28.41 -32.42 -27.49
CA ILE A 35 29.67 -32.65 -28.19
C ILE A 35 30.13 -34.04 -27.74
N GLY A 36 30.15 -34.95 -28.70
CA GLY A 36 30.47 -36.35 -28.51
C GLY A 36 31.73 -36.59 -27.69
N ALA A 37 31.72 -37.75 -27.02
CA ALA A 37 32.76 -38.32 -26.17
C ALA A 37 34.17 -37.70 -26.34
N GLY A 38 34.60 -36.94 -25.34
CA GLY A 38 36.01 -36.62 -25.12
C GLY A 38 36.40 -35.15 -25.05
N ALA A 39 35.47 -34.19 -25.06
CA ALA A 39 35.80 -32.78 -24.91
C ALA A 39 35.60 -32.28 -23.47
N GLU A 40 36.70 -31.90 -22.82
CA GLU A 40 36.70 -31.18 -21.54
C GLU A 40 36.00 -29.83 -21.71
N LEU A 41 34.96 -29.58 -20.92
CA LEU A 41 34.18 -28.34 -20.99
C LEU A 41 34.96 -27.24 -20.28
N VAL A 42 35.83 -26.54 -21.02
CA VAL A 42 36.61 -25.41 -20.48
C VAL A 42 35.69 -24.20 -20.35
N ILE A 43 35.20 -23.95 -19.13
CA ILE A 43 34.45 -22.74 -18.79
C ILE A 43 35.46 -21.68 -18.33
N ASP A 44 35.85 -20.80 -19.26
CA ASP A 44 36.98 -19.88 -19.07
C ASP A 44 36.69 -18.72 -18.07
N LYS A 45 35.43 -18.53 -17.64
CA LYS A 45 35.03 -17.41 -16.73
C LYS A 45 33.85 -17.71 -15.79
N ALA A 46 33.69 -18.94 -15.30
CA ALA A 46 32.68 -19.18 -14.27
C ALA A 46 33.17 -18.70 -12.89
N SER A 47 32.34 -17.91 -12.21
CA SER A 47 32.51 -17.69 -10.78
C SER A 47 31.98 -18.92 -10.04
N GLN A 48 32.83 -19.56 -9.25
CA GLN A 48 32.44 -20.72 -8.43
C GLN A 48 32.45 -20.35 -6.94
N ILE A 49 31.43 -20.82 -6.22
CA ILE A 49 31.36 -20.72 -4.77
C ILE A 49 31.27 -22.15 -4.21
N ILE A 50 32.24 -22.51 -3.39
CA ILE A 50 32.34 -23.84 -2.77
C ILE A 50 31.94 -23.72 -1.30
N PHE A 51 31.05 -24.61 -0.86
CA PHE A 51 30.55 -24.69 0.51
C PHE A 51 30.85 -26.06 1.11
N THR A 52 31.17 -26.09 2.40
CA THR A 52 30.99 -27.32 3.19
C THR A 52 29.49 -27.60 3.38
N PRO A 53 29.05 -28.86 3.61
CA PRO A 53 27.63 -29.17 3.79
C PRO A 53 26.94 -28.34 4.89
N ALA A 54 27.64 -28.07 6.00
CA ALA A 54 27.13 -27.22 7.07
C ALA A 54 27.00 -25.74 6.65
N ALA A 55 27.95 -25.22 5.86
CA ALA A 55 27.89 -23.87 5.32
C ALA A 55 26.78 -23.73 4.27
N ALA A 56 26.63 -24.72 3.39
CA ALA A 56 25.56 -24.77 2.39
C ALA A 56 24.18 -24.78 3.05
N LYS A 57 24.01 -25.55 4.14
CA LYS A 57 22.75 -25.56 4.91
C LYS A 57 22.43 -24.19 5.52
N ARG A 58 23.41 -23.51 6.11
CA ARG A 58 23.23 -22.14 6.64
C ARG A 58 22.94 -21.14 5.54
N PHE A 59 23.66 -21.22 4.43
CA PHE A 59 23.44 -20.38 3.26
C PHE A 59 22.03 -20.57 2.70
N ALA A 60 21.55 -21.82 2.56
CA ALA A 60 20.20 -22.12 2.09
C ALA A 60 19.11 -21.54 3.02
N LEU A 61 19.30 -21.59 4.34
CA LEU A 61 18.36 -20.99 5.30
C LEU A 61 18.33 -19.46 5.18
N LEU A 62 19.49 -18.82 5.06
CA LEU A 62 19.60 -17.37 4.88
C LEU A 62 19.04 -16.93 3.54
N LEU A 63 19.36 -17.65 2.47
CA LEU A 63 18.84 -17.40 1.13
C LEU A 63 17.31 -17.57 1.12
N LYS A 64 16.77 -18.61 1.74
CA LYS A 64 15.32 -18.79 1.89
C LYS A 64 14.67 -17.63 2.65
N LYS A 65 15.29 -17.13 3.73
CA LYS A 65 14.79 -15.96 4.46
C LYS A 65 14.84 -14.69 3.60
N MET A 66 15.91 -14.50 2.84
CA MET A 66 16.07 -13.34 1.96
C MET A 66 15.14 -13.38 0.75
N ILE A 67 14.91 -14.56 0.16
CA ILE A 67 13.91 -14.77 -0.88
C ILE A 67 12.53 -14.50 -0.30
N ALA A 68 12.14 -15.10 0.83
CA ALA A 68 10.84 -14.83 1.43
C ALA A 68 10.63 -13.33 1.76
N ARG A 69 11.67 -12.64 2.22
CA ARG A 69 11.63 -11.18 2.44
C ARG A 69 11.47 -10.43 1.13
N HIS A 70 12.23 -10.80 0.10
CA HIS A 70 12.13 -10.19 -1.22
C HIS A 70 10.74 -10.43 -1.83
N GLU A 71 10.22 -11.65 -1.75
CA GLU A 71 8.91 -12.04 -2.28
C GLU A 71 7.76 -11.39 -1.52
N SER A 72 7.94 -11.12 -0.23
CA SER A 72 7.00 -10.31 0.56
C SER A 72 6.91 -8.86 0.07
N ILE A 73 8.02 -8.30 -0.42
CA ILE A 73 8.12 -6.88 -0.86
C ILE A 73 7.83 -6.73 -2.36
N TYR A 74 8.19 -7.72 -3.19
CA TYR A 74 8.20 -7.59 -4.64
C TYR A 74 7.37 -8.67 -5.37
N GLY A 75 6.77 -9.61 -4.65
CA GLY A 75 6.11 -10.79 -5.23
C GLY A 75 7.06 -11.97 -5.47
N VAL A 76 6.49 -13.18 -5.61
CA VAL A 76 7.24 -14.44 -5.77
C VAL A 76 8.17 -14.39 -6.98
N ILE A 77 9.43 -14.81 -6.82
CA ILE A 77 10.42 -14.76 -7.91
C ILE A 77 10.17 -15.94 -8.86
N GLY A 78 9.79 -15.65 -10.11
CA GLY A 78 9.62 -16.65 -11.16
C GLY A 78 8.17 -17.11 -11.40
N ASP A 79 7.27 -16.80 -10.46
CA ASP A 79 5.84 -16.77 -10.75
C ASP A 79 5.52 -15.37 -11.28
N SER A 80 5.00 -15.29 -12.50
CA SER A 80 4.14 -14.16 -12.82
C SER A 80 3.06 -14.12 -11.74
N PRO A 81 2.71 -12.97 -11.12
CA PRO A 81 1.60 -12.90 -10.16
C PRO A 81 0.28 -13.46 -10.73
N PHE A 82 0.24 -13.65 -12.05
CA PHE A 82 -0.85 -14.14 -12.86
C PHE A 82 -0.96 -15.68 -13.00
N ASP A 83 0.09 -16.46 -12.68
CA ASP A 83 0.08 -17.92 -12.93
C ASP A 83 -0.58 -18.74 -11.80
N ASN A 84 -0.79 -18.15 -10.63
CA ASN A 84 -1.61 -18.72 -9.54
C ASN A 84 -3.05 -18.16 -9.49
N PHE A 85 -3.45 -17.36 -10.48
CA PHE A 85 -4.87 -17.29 -10.81
C PHE A 85 -5.24 -18.63 -11.41
N GLY A 86 -5.72 -19.55 -10.57
CA GLY A 86 -6.46 -20.69 -11.04
C GLY A 86 -7.43 -20.22 -12.12
N THR A 87 -7.57 -21.02 -13.16
CA THR A 87 -8.39 -20.85 -14.37
C THR A 87 -9.90 -20.64 -14.13
N GLY A 88 -10.28 -20.11 -12.98
CA GLY A 88 -11.57 -19.53 -12.72
C GLY A 88 -11.68 -18.20 -13.46
N SER A 89 -12.29 -18.26 -14.64
CA SER A 89 -13.00 -17.13 -15.25
C SER A 89 -13.63 -16.26 -14.16
N ILE A 90 -13.20 -15.00 -14.05
CA ILE A 90 -13.93 -13.99 -13.29
C ILE A 90 -15.26 -13.81 -14.03
N GLN A 91 -16.31 -14.44 -13.52
CA GLN A 91 -17.66 -14.00 -13.84
C GLN A 91 -17.79 -12.57 -13.30
N GLY A 92 -18.28 -11.66 -14.16
CA GLY A 92 -18.68 -10.30 -13.80
C GLY A 92 -19.68 -10.27 -12.63
N PRO A 93 -20.14 -9.08 -12.22
CA PRO A 93 -20.57 -8.77 -10.85
C PRO A 93 -21.61 -9.77 -10.34
N GLY A 94 -21.11 -10.80 -9.66
CA GLY A 94 -21.91 -11.83 -9.03
C GLY A 94 -22.41 -11.30 -7.70
N ASN A 95 -23.67 -10.85 -7.70
CA ASN A 95 -24.51 -10.59 -6.54
C ASN A 95 -23.78 -10.03 -5.30
N LEU A 96 -23.61 -8.70 -5.29
CA LEU A 96 -23.54 -7.92 -4.06
C LEU A 96 -24.74 -8.33 -3.18
N SER A 97 -24.48 -9.11 -2.14
CA SER A 97 -25.45 -9.37 -1.09
C SER A 97 -25.75 -8.05 -0.38
N VAL A 98 -26.97 -7.55 -0.62
CA VAL A 98 -27.76 -6.59 0.17
C VAL A 98 -26.95 -5.79 1.20
N GLY A 99 -26.58 -4.54 0.85
CA GLY A 99 -26.17 -3.56 1.85
C GLY A 99 -25.46 -2.32 1.33
N HIS A 100 -24.54 -2.43 0.37
CA HIS A 100 -23.69 -1.31 -0.04
C HIS A 100 -23.63 -1.21 -1.57
N ARG A 101 -24.39 -0.28 -2.15
CA ARG A 101 -24.10 0.23 -3.49
C ARG A 101 -23.48 1.61 -3.31
N PRO A 102 -22.29 1.86 -3.88
CA PRO A 102 -21.77 3.22 -3.93
C PRO A 102 -22.81 4.13 -4.58
N LEU A 103 -22.85 5.39 -4.17
CA LEU A 103 -23.53 6.41 -4.97
C LEU A 103 -23.04 6.31 -6.43
N LYS A 104 -23.90 6.65 -7.39
CA LYS A 104 -23.61 6.53 -8.84
C LYS A 104 -22.25 7.10 -9.24
N SER A 105 -21.79 8.14 -8.54
CA SER A 105 -20.49 8.78 -8.75
C SER A 105 -19.30 7.90 -8.35
N GLY A 106 -19.43 7.12 -7.26
CA GLY A 106 -18.45 6.10 -6.88
C GLY A 106 -18.41 4.94 -7.87
N GLU A 107 -19.57 4.43 -8.31
CA GLU A 107 -19.66 3.39 -9.35
C GLU A 107 -19.02 3.85 -10.66
N ARG A 108 -19.22 5.11 -11.06
CA ARG A 108 -18.58 5.70 -12.23
C ARG A 108 -17.06 5.69 -12.12
N LEU A 109 -16.50 6.05 -10.95
CA LEU A 109 -15.05 6.04 -10.77
C LEU A 109 -14.49 4.62 -10.89
N LEU A 110 -15.15 3.63 -10.28
CA LEU A 110 -14.73 2.23 -10.39
C LEU A 110 -14.74 1.77 -11.84
N SER A 111 -15.82 2.04 -12.58
CA SER A 111 -15.91 1.68 -14.01
C SER A 111 -14.79 2.31 -14.83
N LEU A 112 -14.44 3.58 -14.59
CA LEU A 112 -13.35 4.24 -15.31
C LEU A 112 -11.97 3.66 -14.98
N VAL A 113 -11.77 3.18 -13.75
CA VAL A 113 -10.53 2.50 -13.38
C VAL A 113 -10.49 1.07 -13.95
N ASP A 114 -11.62 0.36 -13.97
CA ASP A 114 -11.75 -0.95 -14.61
C ASP A 114 -11.41 -0.88 -16.11
N ASP A 115 -11.85 0.18 -16.79
CA ASP A 115 -11.59 0.43 -18.22
C ASP A 115 -10.09 0.62 -18.54
N LEU A 116 -9.23 0.81 -17.53
CA LEU A 116 -7.78 0.82 -17.72
C LEU A 116 -7.23 -0.58 -18.04
N GLY A 117 -7.97 -1.64 -17.72
CA GLY A 117 -7.58 -3.02 -17.98
C GLY A 117 -6.34 -3.48 -17.20
N VAL A 118 -6.12 -2.92 -16.00
CA VAL A 118 -5.01 -3.26 -15.11
C VAL A 118 -5.52 -3.78 -13.78
N GLU A 119 -4.72 -4.64 -13.15
CA GLU A 119 -4.99 -5.03 -11.77
C GLU A 119 -4.81 -3.86 -10.80
N TYR A 120 -5.64 -3.85 -9.76
CA TYR A 120 -5.59 -2.87 -8.70
C TYR A 120 -5.96 -3.48 -7.35
N GLY A 121 -5.43 -2.88 -6.28
CA GLY A 121 -5.87 -3.12 -4.91
C GLY A 121 -7.11 -2.30 -4.59
N LEU A 122 -8.09 -2.89 -3.92
CA LEU A 122 -9.30 -2.18 -3.47
C LEU A 122 -9.37 -2.21 -1.95
N GLU A 123 -9.38 -1.03 -1.35
CA GLU A 123 -9.52 -0.81 0.08
C GLU A 123 -10.83 -0.07 0.35
N TYR A 124 -11.56 -0.52 1.37
CA TYR A 124 -12.76 0.12 1.86
C TYR A 124 -12.47 0.86 3.16
N SER A 125 -13.32 1.83 3.50
CA SER A 125 -13.23 2.48 4.79
C SER A 125 -14.58 2.94 5.29
N PHE A 126 -14.69 3.13 6.60
CA PHE A 126 -15.74 3.95 7.17
C PHE A 126 -15.13 5.09 7.99
N LYS A 127 -15.77 6.25 7.94
CA LYS A 127 -15.36 7.45 8.66
C LYS A 127 -16.45 7.85 9.63
N ILE A 128 -16.06 8.19 10.85
CA ILE A 128 -16.98 8.62 11.90
C ILE A 128 -16.61 10.01 12.41
N PHE A 129 -17.63 10.82 12.68
CA PHE A 129 -17.57 12.11 13.36
C PHE A 129 -18.87 12.25 14.18
N PRO A 130 -19.02 13.28 15.03
CA PRO A 130 -20.17 13.37 15.94
C PRO A 130 -21.52 13.18 15.21
N GLY A 131 -22.26 12.15 15.59
CA GLY A 131 -23.58 11.76 15.09
C GLY A 131 -23.60 11.05 13.73
N VAL A 132 -22.47 10.85 13.06
CA VAL A 132 -22.46 10.41 11.65
C VAL A 132 -21.42 9.34 11.37
N ILE A 133 -21.83 8.32 10.60
CA ILE A 133 -20.97 7.32 9.98
C ILE A 133 -21.10 7.40 8.46
N LEU A 134 -19.96 7.48 7.77
CA LEU A 134 -19.86 7.44 6.31
C LEU A 134 -19.16 6.15 5.91
N ASP A 135 -19.85 5.26 5.21
CA ASP A 135 -19.39 3.92 4.81
C ASP A 135 -19.32 3.72 3.29
N ASP A 136 -19.91 4.62 2.50
CA ASP A 136 -19.72 4.68 1.04
C ASP A 136 -18.36 5.28 0.69
N ARG A 137 -17.28 4.53 0.93
CA ARG A 137 -15.90 5.01 0.76
C ARG A 137 -14.97 3.89 0.34
N PHE A 138 -14.17 4.17 -0.67
CA PHE A 138 -13.12 3.24 -1.13
C PHE A 138 -11.90 3.99 -1.67
N LEU A 139 -10.79 3.25 -1.76
CA LEU A 139 -9.57 3.60 -2.46
C LEU A 139 -9.17 2.46 -3.39
N VAL A 140 -8.89 2.80 -4.63
CA VAL A 140 -8.31 1.92 -5.64
C VAL A 140 -6.84 2.27 -5.80
N ALA A 141 -5.94 1.33 -5.58
CA ALA A 141 -4.49 1.52 -5.71
C ALA A 141 -3.96 0.76 -6.92
N LEU A 142 -3.28 1.45 -7.83
CA LEU A 142 -2.65 0.87 -9.01
C LEU A 142 -1.17 1.22 -9.09
N ASN A 143 -0.36 0.27 -9.55
CA ASN A 143 1.04 0.51 -9.81
C ASN A 143 1.19 1.22 -11.15
N ARG A 144 1.89 2.36 -11.21
CA ARG A 144 2.07 3.09 -12.48
C ARG A 144 2.67 2.22 -13.58
N LYS A 145 3.54 1.27 -13.23
CA LYS A 145 4.22 0.37 -14.17
C LYS A 145 3.30 -0.67 -14.80
N SER A 146 2.12 -0.94 -14.23
CA SER A 146 1.15 -1.86 -14.85
C SER A 146 0.47 -1.23 -16.08
N LEU A 147 0.54 0.10 -16.22
CA LEU A 147 -0.02 0.82 -17.35
C LEU A 147 0.96 0.81 -18.53
N SER A 148 0.54 0.24 -19.64
CA SER A 148 1.31 0.21 -20.89
C SER A 148 1.06 1.45 -21.77
N GLY A 149 2.08 1.79 -22.56
CA GLY A 149 2.03 2.88 -23.55
C GLY A 149 1.97 4.26 -22.91
N ASN A 150 1.06 5.11 -23.39
CA ASN A 150 0.92 6.49 -22.95
C ASN A 150 0.15 6.62 -21.62
N ALA A 151 0.71 6.04 -20.55
CA ALA A 151 0.08 5.95 -19.24
C ALA A 151 -0.27 7.32 -18.65
N ALA A 152 0.58 8.33 -18.86
CA ALA A 152 0.36 9.68 -18.35
C ALA A 152 -0.92 10.30 -18.94
N ASP A 153 -1.09 10.22 -20.27
CA ASP A 153 -2.26 10.77 -20.93
C ASP A 153 -3.54 9.99 -20.60
N LYS A 154 -3.46 8.65 -20.47
CA LYS A 154 -4.59 7.82 -20.01
C LYS A 154 -5.08 8.24 -18.62
N LEU A 155 -4.15 8.42 -17.68
CA LEU A 155 -4.46 8.81 -16.32
C LEU A 155 -5.00 10.24 -16.22
N LEU A 156 -4.42 11.18 -16.97
CA LEU A 156 -4.92 12.54 -17.04
C LEU A 156 -6.32 12.59 -17.69
N HIS A 157 -6.55 11.79 -18.73
CA HIS A 157 -7.87 11.64 -19.36
C HIS A 157 -8.91 11.13 -18.36
N LEU A 158 -8.59 10.08 -17.60
CA LEU A 158 -9.46 9.57 -16.54
C LEU A 158 -9.77 10.68 -15.52
N CYS A 159 -8.76 11.41 -15.05
CA CYS A 159 -8.95 12.52 -14.11
C CYS A 159 -9.88 13.61 -14.67
N ARG A 160 -9.79 13.94 -15.96
CA ARG A 160 -10.71 14.87 -16.64
C ARG A 160 -12.13 14.31 -16.72
N GLN A 161 -12.30 13.00 -16.92
CA GLN A 161 -13.61 12.35 -16.96
C GLN A 161 -14.33 12.37 -15.60
N ILE A 162 -13.61 12.54 -14.49
CA ILE A 162 -14.17 12.77 -13.15
C ILE A 162 -14.07 14.25 -12.72
N ASP A 163 -13.94 15.16 -13.69
CA ASP A 163 -13.99 16.62 -13.51
C ASP A 163 -12.90 17.17 -12.58
N MET A 164 -11.67 16.66 -12.71
CA MET A 164 -10.51 17.24 -12.02
C MET A 164 -10.39 18.73 -12.35
N PRO A 165 -10.23 19.61 -11.35
CA PRO A 165 -10.05 21.04 -11.60
C PRO A 165 -8.81 21.33 -12.45
N GLU A 166 -8.93 22.21 -13.45
CA GLU A 166 -7.81 22.58 -14.36
C GLU A 166 -6.54 23.00 -13.59
N ARG A 167 -6.72 23.70 -12.46
CA ARG A 167 -5.61 24.13 -11.58
C ARG A 167 -4.79 22.97 -11.00
N PHE A 168 -5.37 21.78 -10.93
CA PHE A 168 -4.69 20.57 -10.46
C PHE A 168 -4.03 19.79 -11.59
N GLU A 169 -4.50 19.90 -12.84
CA GLU A 169 -3.95 19.13 -13.96
C GLU A 169 -2.45 19.34 -14.13
N LYS A 170 -1.99 20.60 -14.08
CA LYS A 170 -0.56 20.92 -14.22
C LYS A 170 0.26 20.27 -13.10
N ILE A 171 -0.16 20.44 -11.85
CA ILE A 171 0.55 19.89 -10.68
C ILE A 171 0.55 18.36 -10.75
N TYR A 172 -0.60 17.76 -11.07
CA TYR A 172 -0.74 16.33 -11.23
C TYR A 172 0.22 15.79 -12.29
N PHE A 173 0.21 16.38 -13.49
CA PHE A 173 1.03 15.95 -14.61
C PHE A 173 2.54 16.09 -14.32
N GLU A 174 2.95 17.22 -13.72
CA GLU A 174 4.36 17.46 -13.36
C GLU A 174 4.89 16.43 -12.34
N ASN A 175 4.04 15.95 -11.43
CA ASN A 175 4.44 14.99 -10.39
C ASN A 175 4.19 13.52 -10.76
N LEU A 176 3.49 13.26 -11.88
CA LEU A 176 3.05 11.92 -12.25
C LEU A 176 4.21 10.98 -12.58
N THR A 177 5.28 11.50 -13.17
CA THR A 177 6.46 10.71 -13.58
C THR A 177 7.19 10.13 -12.37
N ASP A 178 7.25 10.90 -11.28
CA ASP A 178 7.93 10.52 -10.04
C ASP A 178 7.08 9.58 -9.17
N ALA A 179 5.78 9.52 -9.42
CA ALA A 179 4.86 8.64 -8.69
C ALA A 179 5.01 7.18 -9.12
N ASN A 180 5.00 6.25 -8.16
CA ASN A 180 5.03 4.81 -8.40
C ASN A 180 3.67 4.14 -8.16
N ILE A 181 2.88 4.63 -7.20
CA ILE A 181 1.51 4.17 -6.94
C ILE A 181 0.55 5.33 -7.13
N LEU A 182 -0.57 5.04 -7.78
CA LEU A 182 -1.66 5.97 -8.02
C LEU A 182 -2.85 5.47 -7.22
N LEU A 183 -3.50 6.35 -6.46
CA LEU A 183 -4.72 5.98 -5.75
C LEU A 183 -5.90 6.83 -6.22
N PHE A 184 -7.02 6.18 -6.51
CA PHE A 184 -8.30 6.80 -6.84
C PHE A 184 -9.30 6.53 -5.72
N GLY A 185 -9.89 7.57 -5.17
CA GLY A 185 -10.77 7.45 -4.01
C GLY A 185 -12.10 8.11 -4.21
N TYR A 186 -13.10 7.53 -3.58
CA TYR A 186 -14.43 8.11 -3.42
C TYR A 186 -14.80 8.18 -1.94
N GLU A 187 -15.47 9.27 -1.56
CA GLU A 187 -16.08 9.46 -0.25
C GLU A 187 -17.48 10.02 -0.47
N GLY A 188 -18.50 9.19 -0.30
CA GLY A 188 -19.89 9.60 -0.29
C GLY A 188 -20.26 10.34 0.98
N ASN A 189 -21.21 11.26 0.86
CA ASN A 189 -21.90 11.91 1.97
C ASN A 189 -23.41 11.98 1.67
N GLU A 190 -24.21 12.52 2.59
CA GLU A 190 -25.69 12.54 2.47
C GLU A 190 -26.21 13.25 1.21
N ALA A 191 -25.45 14.17 0.62
CA ALA A 191 -25.90 15.01 -0.49
C ALA A 191 -25.09 14.85 -1.79
N SER A 192 -23.85 14.36 -1.72
CA SER A 192 -22.89 14.32 -2.83
C SER A 192 -21.74 13.33 -2.54
N GLY A 193 -20.60 13.51 -3.19
CA GLY A 193 -19.36 12.84 -2.84
C GLY A 193 -18.13 13.71 -3.06
N THR A 194 -16.98 13.15 -2.71
CA THR A 194 -15.67 13.73 -2.99
C THR A 194 -14.83 12.74 -3.77
N TYR A 195 -14.38 13.14 -4.95
CA TYR A 195 -13.34 12.42 -5.68
C TYR A 195 -11.98 12.75 -5.10
N LYS A 196 -11.09 11.76 -5.10
CA LYS A 196 -9.73 11.89 -4.63
C LYS A 196 -8.78 11.18 -5.57
N VAL A 197 -7.66 11.81 -5.84
CA VAL A 197 -6.55 11.22 -6.57
C VAL A 197 -5.29 11.43 -5.76
N TYR A 198 -4.47 10.40 -5.63
CA TYR A 198 -3.21 10.45 -4.90
C TYR A 198 -2.06 9.99 -5.79
N LEU A 199 -0.97 10.75 -5.72
CA LEU A 199 0.33 10.37 -6.25
C LEU A 199 1.20 9.94 -5.08
N GLU A 200 1.62 8.67 -5.06
CA GLU A 200 2.57 8.16 -4.07
C GLU A 200 4.00 8.16 -4.62
N PHE A 201 4.96 8.60 -3.79
CA PHE A 201 6.39 8.66 -4.11
C PHE A 201 7.18 7.61 -3.32
N GLY A 202 6.74 6.35 -3.38
CA GLY A 202 7.28 5.25 -2.59
C GLY A 202 8.76 4.93 -2.85
N SER A 203 9.29 5.29 -4.01
CA SER A 203 10.73 5.17 -4.31
C SER A 203 11.62 5.98 -3.36
N MET A 204 11.07 6.99 -2.71
CA MET A 204 11.79 7.80 -1.72
C MET A 204 12.09 7.04 -0.43
N PHE A 205 11.37 5.95 -0.11
CA PHE A 205 11.65 5.13 1.07
C PHE A 205 13.05 4.51 1.02
N ASP A 206 13.40 3.87 -0.08
CA ASP A 206 14.67 3.16 -0.20
C ASP A 206 15.86 4.12 -0.16
N MET A 207 15.70 5.32 -0.72
CA MET A 207 16.73 6.36 -0.68
C MET A 207 16.90 6.90 0.75
N VAL A 208 15.81 7.25 1.41
CA VAL A 208 15.83 7.82 2.76
C VAL A 208 16.35 6.83 3.80
N ILE A 209 15.99 5.55 3.71
CA ILE A 209 16.46 4.52 4.65
C ILE A 209 17.95 4.19 4.44
N LYS A 210 18.46 4.26 3.20
CA LYS A 210 19.88 3.98 2.90
C LYS A 210 20.84 5.10 3.33
N GLU A 211 20.36 6.34 3.38
CA GLU A 211 21.19 7.53 3.70
C GLU A 211 21.22 7.90 5.19
N ILE A 212 20.62 7.09 6.09
CA ILE A 212 20.43 7.47 7.49
C ILE A 212 21.78 7.66 8.21
N SER A 213 22.06 8.92 8.56
CA SER A 213 22.98 9.34 9.61
C SER A 213 22.22 10.14 10.68
N GLY A 214 21.74 9.44 11.72
CA GLY A 214 21.50 10.01 13.05
C GLY A 214 20.30 10.94 13.31
N ALA A 215 19.49 11.36 12.33
CA ALA A 215 18.29 12.18 12.56
C ALA A 215 17.00 11.53 12.03
N PRO A 216 15.82 11.78 12.66
CA PRO A 216 14.54 11.31 12.13
C PRO A 216 14.26 12.00 10.80
N VAL A 217 14.30 11.22 9.72
CA VAL A 217 14.03 11.73 8.38
C VAL A 217 12.52 11.76 8.17
N SER A 218 12.01 12.81 7.52
CA SER A 218 10.63 12.85 7.04
C SER A 218 10.62 13.32 5.60
N PHE A 219 9.67 12.84 4.80
CA PHE A 219 9.59 13.18 3.39
C PHE A 219 8.14 13.17 2.90
N LEU A 220 7.90 13.80 1.76
CA LEU A 220 6.60 13.78 1.11
C LEU A 220 6.34 12.39 0.53
N ILE A 221 5.35 11.67 1.06
CA ILE A 221 4.96 10.37 0.54
C ILE A 221 3.78 10.45 -0.43
N HIS A 222 2.82 11.36 -0.20
CA HIS A 222 1.71 11.56 -1.13
C HIS A 222 1.42 13.03 -1.43
N LEU A 223 0.97 13.28 -2.66
CA LEU A 223 0.13 14.42 -3.01
C LEU A 223 -1.29 13.95 -3.25
N GLY A 224 -2.25 14.48 -2.48
CA GLY A 224 -3.67 14.17 -2.61
C GLY A 224 -4.47 15.33 -3.19
N PHE A 225 -5.08 15.13 -4.34
CA PHE A 225 -6.00 16.04 -5.01
C PHE A 225 -7.43 15.63 -4.65
N LYS A 226 -8.23 16.54 -4.09
CA LYS A 226 -9.59 16.22 -3.63
C LYS A 226 -10.56 17.29 -4.09
N TRP A 227 -11.69 16.90 -4.67
CA TRP A 227 -12.72 17.84 -5.09
C TRP A 227 -14.12 17.26 -4.92
N ASP A 228 -15.07 18.16 -4.69
CA ASP A 228 -16.49 17.85 -4.63
C ASP A 228 -17.01 17.43 -6.01
N VAL A 229 -17.88 16.41 -6.03
CA VAL A 229 -18.44 15.82 -7.26
C VAL A 229 -19.36 16.79 -7.99
N GLU A 230 -20.07 17.66 -7.27
CA GLU A 230 -21.07 18.59 -7.84
C GLU A 230 -20.46 19.97 -8.13
N ASP A 231 -19.39 20.35 -7.40
CA ASP A 231 -18.70 21.62 -7.59
C ASP A 231 -17.18 21.46 -7.47
N ASN A 232 -16.51 21.16 -8.58
CA ASN A 232 -15.06 20.96 -8.63
C ASN A 232 -14.24 22.19 -8.16
N ARG A 233 -14.86 23.37 -8.04
CA ARG A 233 -14.19 24.55 -7.47
C ARG A 233 -13.93 24.36 -5.98
N ARG A 234 -14.73 23.54 -5.29
CA ARG A 234 -14.53 23.10 -3.91
C ARG A 234 -13.49 21.96 -3.88
N ALA A 235 -12.24 22.35 -4.02
CA ALA A 235 -11.14 21.40 -4.08
C ALA A 235 -9.96 21.80 -3.19
N ALA A 236 -9.19 20.80 -2.74
CA ALA A 236 -8.01 20.98 -1.92
C ALA A 236 -6.87 20.07 -2.37
N LEU A 237 -5.66 20.61 -2.29
CA LEU A 237 -4.41 19.87 -2.38
C LEU A 237 -3.94 19.52 -0.96
N THR A 238 -3.66 18.25 -0.73
CA THR A 238 -3.18 17.73 0.55
C THR A 238 -1.76 17.19 0.37
N ARG A 239 -0.86 17.57 1.28
CA ARG A 239 0.50 17.03 1.36
C ARG A 239 0.54 16.01 2.49
N TYR A 240 1.10 14.84 2.21
CA TYR A 240 1.24 13.75 3.16
C TYR A 240 2.73 13.54 3.47
N THR A 241 3.12 13.80 4.71
CA THR A 241 4.51 13.65 5.17
C THR A 241 4.66 12.37 5.96
N CYS A 242 5.54 11.50 5.50
CA CYS A 242 5.88 10.24 6.15
C CYS A 242 7.01 10.41 7.16
N TYR A 243 6.92 9.67 8.26
CA TYR A 243 7.97 9.55 9.28
C TYR A 243 8.37 8.06 9.42
N PRO A 244 9.21 7.54 8.51
CA PRO A 244 9.50 6.12 8.39
C PRO A 244 10.26 5.51 9.59
N THR A 245 11.00 6.33 10.34
CA THR A 245 11.88 5.85 11.42
C THR A 245 11.23 5.90 12.79
N PHE A 246 9.94 6.23 12.88
CA PHE A 246 9.28 6.41 14.15
C PHE A 246 8.91 5.07 14.76
N SER A 247 9.36 4.85 15.99
CA SER A 247 8.87 3.77 16.84
C SER A 247 7.39 3.96 17.20
N VAL A 248 6.75 2.89 17.67
CA VAL A 248 5.37 2.93 18.16
C VAL A 248 5.18 3.99 19.25
N GLU A 249 6.14 4.12 20.17
CA GLU A 249 6.11 5.11 21.24
C GLU A 249 6.19 6.54 20.69
N GLU A 250 7.08 6.80 19.72
CA GLU A 250 7.21 8.11 19.08
C GLU A 250 5.95 8.49 18.29
N ILE A 251 5.34 7.53 17.58
CA ILE A 251 4.06 7.72 16.89
C ILE A 251 2.98 8.15 17.88
N LEU A 252 2.82 7.40 18.98
CA LEU A 252 1.77 7.66 19.97
C LEU A 252 1.97 8.98 20.71
N ASN A 253 3.20 9.28 21.16
CA ASN A 253 3.52 10.55 21.80
C ASN A 253 3.24 11.72 20.85
N ARG A 254 3.64 11.60 19.58
CA ARG A 254 3.38 12.65 18.59
C ARG A 254 1.88 12.83 18.31
N ILE A 255 1.13 11.74 18.21
CA ILE A 255 -0.32 11.81 18.01
C ILE A 255 -1.00 12.52 19.18
N ARG A 256 -0.65 12.13 20.41
CA ARG A 256 -1.14 12.78 21.63
C ARG A 256 -0.85 14.28 21.60
N ASP A 257 0.41 14.65 21.41
CA ASP A 257 0.87 16.03 21.59
C ASP A 257 0.38 16.96 20.46
N ARG A 258 0.19 16.44 19.23
CA ARG A 258 -0.23 17.25 18.08
C ARG A 258 -1.73 17.28 17.84
N PHE A 259 -2.42 16.17 18.07
CA PHE A 259 -3.84 16.05 17.70
C PHE A 259 -4.75 15.97 18.91
N TYR A 260 -4.25 15.57 20.09
CA TYR A 260 -5.11 15.29 21.25
C TYR A 260 -4.58 15.86 22.57
N ALA A 261 -3.88 17.00 22.53
CA ALA A 261 -3.23 17.59 23.70
C ALA A 261 -4.18 18.12 24.80
N GLY A 262 -5.51 18.07 24.59
CA GLY A 262 -6.50 18.56 25.55
C GLY A 262 -7.44 17.47 26.07
N ASP A 263 -8.03 17.73 27.25
CA ASP A 263 -8.92 16.78 27.95
C ASP A 263 -10.12 16.31 27.11
N LYS A 264 -10.67 17.21 26.29
CA LYS A 264 -11.84 16.92 25.43
C LYS A 264 -11.57 15.83 24.39
N THR A 265 -10.31 15.57 24.09
CA THR A 265 -9.88 14.59 23.07
C THR A 265 -9.12 13.41 23.65
N ALA A 266 -8.95 13.35 24.97
CA ALA A 266 -8.23 12.26 25.63
C ALA A 266 -8.86 10.90 25.33
N ALA A 267 -10.20 10.79 25.34
CA ALA A 267 -10.89 9.55 24.99
C ALA A 267 -10.61 9.07 23.56
N SER A 268 -10.52 10.02 22.61
CA SER A 268 -10.17 9.72 21.21
C SER A 268 -8.74 9.20 21.08
N TYR A 269 -7.81 9.79 21.82
CA TYR A 269 -6.43 9.30 21.87
C TYR A 269 -6.35 7.88 22.44
N GLU A 270 -7.08 7.57 23.52
CA GLU A 270 -7.04 6.24 24.14
C GLU A 270 -7.53 5.12 23.20
N ILE A 271 -8.50 5.42 22.33
CA ILE A 271 -8.93 4.49 21.27
C ILE A 271 -7.78 4.17 20.32
N VAL A 272 -7.11 5.21 19.81
CA VAL A 272 -6.02 5.07 18.84
C VAL A 272 -4.84 4.35 19.49
N ARG A 273 -4.48 4.76 20.71
CA ARG A 273 -3.44 4.12 21.52
C ARG A 273 -3.71 2.63 21.67
N GLY A 274 -4.92 2.25 22.04
CA GLY A 274 -5.29 0.84 22.21
C GLY A 274 -5.24 0.03 20.91
N ILE A 275 -5.70 0.59 19.78
CA ILE A 275 -5.60 -0.06 18.46
C ILE A 275 -4.14 -0.27 18.07
N VAL A 276 -3.30 0.76 18.18
CA VAL A 276 -1.89 0.71 17.79
C VAL A 276 -1.10 -0.24 18.70
N GLU A 277 -1.34 -0.22 20.02
CA GLU A 277 -0.70 -1.16 20.95
C GLU A 277 -1.14 -2.61 20.68
N ARG A 278 -2.42 -2.84 20.36
CA ARG A 278 -2.92 -4.16 19.97
C ARG A 278 -2.24 -4.64 18.69
N ALA A 279 -2.13 -3.78 17.69
CA ALA A 279 -1.44 -4.06 16.44
C ALA A 279 0.05 -4.35 16.66
N ALA A 280 0.73 -3.54 17.48
CA ALA A 280 2.15 -3.70 17.79
C ALA A 280 2.47 -5.05 18.43
N ARG A 281 1.55 -5.61 19.22
CA ARG A 281 1.70 -6.94 19.85
C ARG A 281 1.46 -8.12 18.91
N SER A 282 0.78 -7.89 17.78
CA SER A 282 0.44 -8.96 16.82
C SER A 282 1.40 -9.06 15.65
N ARG A 283 2.18 -8.00 15.37
CA ARG A 283 3.14 -7.96 14.25
C ARG A 283 4.48 -8.61 14.57
N ASP A 284 5.29 -8.87 13.54
CA ASP A 284 6.71 -9.17 13.72
C ASP A 284 7.43 -7.95 14.33
N PRO A 285 8.32 -8.12 15.32
CA PRO A 285 9.12 -7.02 15.86
C PRO A 285 9.94 -6.25 14.82
N GLU A 286 10.38 -6.88 13.73
CA GLU A 286 11.14 -6.24 12.64
C GLU A 286 10.27 -5.35 11.72
N ASP A 287 8.95 -5.39 11.88
CA ASP A 287 7.98 -4.76 10.96
C ASP A 287 7.44 -3.40 11.41
N ASP A 288 8.13 -2.30 11.10
CA ASP A 288 7.63 -0.98 11.52
C ASP A 288 6.32 -0.55 10.84
N PHE A 289 5.56 0.28 11.56
CA PHE A 289 4.35 0.91 11.04
C PHE A 289 4.68 2.14 10.22
N LEU A 290 3.92 2.36 9.16
CA LEU A 290 4.00 3.59 8.41
C LEU A 290 3.12 4.65 9.09
N TYR A 291 3.74 5.73 9.57
CA TYR A 291 3.04 6.90 10.09
C TYR A 291 3.12 8.07 9.11
N VAL A 292 1.97 8.69 8.83
CA VAL A 292 1.85 9.80 7.89
C VAL A 292 1.01 10.93 8.49
N GLU A 293 1.46 12.17 8.32
CA GLU A 293 0.67 13.37 8.64
C GLU A 293 0.19 14.05 7.37
N ALA A 294 -1.09 14.40 7.33
CA ALA A 294 -1.72 15.09 6.21
C ALA A 294 -2.01 16.55 6.57
N LYS A 295 -1.58 17.46 5.70
CA LYS A 295 -1.86 18.89 5.79
C LYS A 295 -2.46 19.40 4.48
N GLU A 296 -3.60 20.07 4.57
CA GLU A 296 -4.21 20.75 3.43
C GLU A 296 -3.65 22.18 3.29
N GLU A 297 -3.40 22.62 2.06
CA GLU A 297 -3.00 24.00 1.80
C GLU A 297 -4.12 24.98 2.15
N ASN A 298 -3.77 26.09 2.81
CA ASN A 298 -4.69 27.16 3.19
C ASN A 298 -5.89 26.70 4.05
N ASN A 299 -5.72 25.60 4.81
CA ASN A 299 -6.78 25.02 5.62
C ASN A 299 -6.28 24.58 7.00
N PRO A 300 -7.05 24.80 8.09
CA PRO A 300 -6.68 24.33 9.42
C PRO A 300 -6.73 22.81 9.59
N ARG A 301 -7.27 22.05 8.62
CA ARG A 301 -7.37 20.59 8.68
C ARG A 301 -5.99 19.96 8.88
N GLN A 302 -5.88 19.17 9.93
CA GLN A 302 -4.73 18.34 10.23
C GLN A 302 -5.22 16.95 10.59
N SER A 303 -4.63 15.94 9.97
CA SER A 303 -4.92 14.55 10.30
C SER A 303 -3.66 13.70 10.21
N TYR A 304 -3.72 12.52 10.80
CA TYR A 304 -2.70 11.51 10.65
C TYR A 304 -3.31 10.21 10.12
N ASP A 305 -2.46 9.33 9.65
CA ASP A 305 -2.77 7.97 9.23
C ASP A 305 -1.68 7.00 9.69
N ILE A 306 -2.07 5.81 10.12
CA ILE A 306 -1.16 4.72 10.49
C ILE A 306 -1.56 3.48 9.70
N ASN A 307 -0.64 2.98 8.87
CA ASN A 307 -0.81 1.68 8.22
C ASN A 307 -0.44 0.56 9.21
N LEU A 308 -1.38 -0.35 9.41
CA LEU A 308 -1.35 -1.44 10.39
C LEU A 308 -1.58 -2.82 9.73
N TYR A 309 -1.54 -2.93 8.40
CA TYR A 309 -1.74 -4.20 7.68
C TYR A 309 -0.82 -5.32 8.16
N ARG A 310 0.42 -4.98 8.54
CA ARG A 310 1.43 -5.93 9.06
C ARG A 310 1.04 -6.60 10.37
N ALA A 311 0.07 -6.04 11.11
CA ALA A 311 -0.46 -6.69 12.30
C ALA A 311 -1.42 -7.84 11.97
N ASN A 312 -1.89 -7.93 10.72
CA ASN A 312 -2.80 -8.96 10.22
C ASN A 312 -4.04 -9.18 11.13
N LEU A 313 -4.54 -8.08 11.70
CA LEU A 313 -5.70 -8.10 12.58
C LEU A 313 -6.97 -8.01 11.74
N THR A 314 -8.02 -8.68 12.20
CA THR A 314 -9.37 -8.46 11.68
C THR A 314 -10.07 -7.29 12.38
N LEU A 315 -11.09 -6.70 11.74
CA LEU A 315 -11.96 -5.71 12.39
C LEU A 315 -12.62 -6.27 13.66
N GLU A 316 -12.92 -7.58 13.68
CA GLU A 316 -13.52 -8.29 14.82
C GLU A 316 -12.62 -8.26 16.06
N GLU A 317 -11.31 -8.41 15.88
CA GLU A 317 -10.34 -8.33 16.98
C GLU A 317 -10.20 -6.92 17.56
N LEU A 318 -10.62 -5.90 16.82
CA LEU A 318 -10.59 -4.50 17.22
C LEU A 318 -11.94 -3.98 17.73
N TYR A 319 -12.96 -4.84 17.80
CA TYR A 319 -14.33 -4.47 18.14
C TYR A 319 -14.46 -3.58 19.40
N PRO A 320 -13.76 -3.84 20.53
CA PRO A 320 -13.90 -2.98 21.72
C PRO A 320 -13.58 -1.51 21.44
N TRP A 321 -12.54 -1.23 20.65
CA TRP A 321 -12.13 0.13 20.31
C TRP A 321 -13.02 0.74 19.24
N LEU A 322 -13.44 -0.03 18.22
CA LEU A 322 -14.36 0.45 17.19
C LEU A 322 -15.72 0.84 17.77
N ARG A 323 -16.25 0.00 18.67
CA ARG A 323 -17.49 0.27 19.40
C ARG A 323 -17.37 1.51 20.28
N GLU A 324 -16.26 1.64 21.01
CA GLU A 324 -16.03 2.79 21.88
C GLU A 324 -15.87 4.08 21.06
N ALA A 325 -15.19 4.03 19.91
CA ALA A 325 -15.10 5.14 18.98
C ALA A 325 -16.48 5.61 18.52
N CYS A 326 -17.37 4.69 18.15
CA CYS A 326 -18.74 5.04 17.78
C CYS A 326 -19.51 5.65 18.97
N ARG A 327 -19.36 5.08 20.17
CA ARG A 327 -20.02 5.58 21.38
C ARG A 327 -19.63 7.01 21.71
N ILE A 328 -18.33 7.34 21.69
CA ILE A 328 -17.87 8.71 21.98
C ILE A 328 -18.22 9.72 20.87
N LYS A 329 -18.55 9.22 19.68
CA LYS A 329 -19.08 10.02 18.56
C LYS A 329 -20.60 10.04 18.51
N GLU A 330 -21.29 9.56 19.54
CA GLU A 330 -22.76 9.55 19.60
C GLU A 330 -23.41 8.77 18.44
N ILE A 331 -22.70 7.79 17.88
CA ILE A 331 -23.23 6.89 16.86
C ILE A 331 -23.96 5.75 17.56
N SER A 332 -25.20 5.49 17.12
CA SER A 332 -26.01 4.42 17.70
C SER A 332 -25.36 3.06 17.46
N LEU A 333 -25.55 2.13 18.40
CA LEU A 333 -25.04 0.76 18.27
C LEU A 333 -25.60 0.07 17.01
N GLU A 334 -26.87 0.34 16.69
CA GLU A 334 -27.54 -0.18 15.50
C GLU A 334 -26.87 0.33 14.22
N SER A 335 -26.67 1.64 14.09
CA SER A 335 -25.99 2.25 12.94
C SER A 335 -24.57 1.71 12.78
N PHE A 336 -23.82 1.55 13.88
CA PHE A 336 -22.50 0.94 13.83
C PHE A 336 -22.54 -0.51 13.34
N HIS A 337 -23.44 -1.34 13.87
CA HIS A 337 -23.54 -2.76 13.50
C HIS A 337 -24.00 -2.98 12.07
N GLN A 338 -24.84 -2.10 11.51
CA GLN A 338 -25.22 -2.14 10.09
C GLN A 338 -24.00 -2.07 9.18
N VAL A 339 -23.01 -1.24 9.51
CA VAL A 339 -21.75 -1.14 8.75
C VAL A 339 -20.79 -2.26 9.14
N TYR A 340 -20.64 -2.54 10.43
CA TYR A 340 -19.63 -3.45 10.98
C TYR A 340 -19.86 -4.94 10.65
N GLU A 341 -21.09 -5.44 10.76
CA GLU A 341 -21.36 -6.87 10.64
C GLU A 341 -20.94 -7.48 9.28
N PRO A 342 -21.19 -6.83 8.13
CA PRO A 342 -20.73 -7.34 6.83
C PRO A 342 -19.20 -7.41 6.68
N MET A 343 -18.46 -6.55 7.40
CA MET A 343 -17.02 -6.36 7.22
C MET A 343 -16.16 -6.91 8.36
N LYS A 344 -16.72 -7.31 9.51
CA LYS A 344 -15.96 -7.67 10.72
C LYS A 344 -14.82 -8.68 10.52
N LYS A 345 -14.95 -9.60 9.55
CA LYS A 345 -13.93 -10.61 9.24
C LYS A 345 -12.83 -10.13 8.26
N LYS A 346 -12.93 -8.90 7.75
CA LYS A 346 -11.94 -8.32 6.85
C LYS A 346 -10.71 -7.89 7.65
N ILE A 347 -9.55 -7.95 6.99
CA ILE A 347 -8.29 -7.45 7.54
C ILE A 347 -8.40 -5.94 7.71
N PHE A 348 -8.04 -5.48 8.89
CA PHE A 348 -7.90 -4.09 9.24
C PHE A 348 -6.59 -3.54 8.68
N GLY A 349 -6.72 -2.44 7.94
CA GLY A 349 -5.61 -1.80 7.25
C GLY A 349 -5.04 -0.63 8.02
N HIS A 350 -5.84 0.42 8.20
CA HIS A 350 -5.34 1.70 8.69
C HIS A 350 -6.28 2.31 9.74
N VAL A 351 -5.70 3.11 10.64
CA VAL A 351 -6.44 4.09 11.43
C VAL A 351 -5.96 5.50 11.06
N SER A 352 -6.89 6.35 10.61
CA SER A 352 -6.67 7.79 10.54
C SER A 352 -7.47 8.51 11.62
N GLY A 353 -6.98 9.66 12.06
CA GLY A 353 -7.71 10.57 12.94
C GLY A 353 -7.23 12.01 12.85
N GLY A 354 -7.84 12.90 13.64
CA GLY A 354 -7.52 14.32 13.69
C GLY A 354 -8.77 15.19 13.52
N PHE A 355 -8.59 16.41 13.02
CA PHE A 355 -9.67 17.38 12.91
C PHE A 355 -10.00 17.70 11.46
N ASP A 356 -11.28 17.75 11.15
CA ASP A 356 -11.76 18.19 9.85
C ASP A 356 -11.69 19.73 9.68
N ARG A 357 -12.17 20.23 8.54
CA ARG A 357 -12.16 21.67 8.22
C ARG A 357 -13.01 22.51 9.18
N ALA A 358 -13.98 21.90 9.85
CA ALA A 358 -14.83 22.52 10.86
C ALA A 358 -14.29 22.34 12.28
N GLY A 359 -13.10 21.75 12.45
CA GLY A 359 -12.50 21.47 13.74
C GLY A 359 -13.14 20.28 14.47
N ARG A 360 -13.91 19.44 13.76
CA ARG A 360 -14.55 18.26 14.36
C ARG A 360 -13.57 17.11 14.36
N ASP A 361 -13.41 16.48 15.52
CA ASP A 361 -12.61 15.28 15.69
C ASP A 361 -13.28 14.08 14.98
N PHE A 362 -12.51 13.35 14.17
CA PHE A 362 -12.99 12.23 13.38
C PHE A 362 -12.04 11.02 13.45
N PHE A 363 -12.56 9.84 13.14
CA PHE A 363 -11.77 8.66 12.82
C PHE A 363 -12.10 8.14 11.42
N THR A 364 -11.13 7.54 10.75
CA THR A 364 -11.37 6.69 9.59
C THR A 364 -10.71 5.35 9.83
N PHE A 365 -11.43 4.26 9.58
CA PHE A 365 -10.95 2.89 9.71
C PHE A 365 -11.00 2.24 8.33
N TYR A 366 -9.84 1.77 7.85
CA TYR A 366 -9.69 1.18 6.53
C TYR A 366 -9.54 -0.34 6.63
N TYR A 367 -10.03 -1.07 5.64
CA TYR A 367 -10.05 -2.53 5.65
C TYR A 367 -10.18 -3.11 4.24
N GLY A 368 -9.89 -4.41 4.13
CA GLY A 368 -10.33 -5.23 2.99
C GLY A 368 -9.29 -5.46 1.89
N LEU A 369 -8.12 -4.82 1.94
CA LEU A 369 -7.02 -5.16 1.05
C LEU A 369 -6.45 -6.53 1.46
N LYS A 370 -6.50 -7.52 0.56
CA LYS A 370 -5.82 -8.82 0.74
C LYS A 370 -4.45 -8.71 0.09
N GLY A 371 -3.38 -8.78 0.88
CA GLY A 371 -2.01 -8.72 0.40
C GLY A 371 -1.51 -7.28 0.31
N SER A 372 -0.48 -6.99 1.10
CA SER A 372 0.20 -5.70 1.25
C SER A 372 0.40 -4.94 -0.07
N THR A 373 -0.03 -3.68 -0.15
CA THR A 373 0.61 -2.68 -1.02
C THR A 373 1.84 -2.12 -0.32
N ARG A 374 2.81 -2.99 -0.06
CA ARG A 374 4.22 -2.72 0.26
C ARG A 374 5.03 -3.99 0.13
#